data_AF-A0A6B2XH29-F1
#
_entry.id   AF-A0A6B2XH29-F1
#
_cell.length_a   1.000
_cell.length_b   1.000
_cell.length_c   1.000
_cell.angle_alpha   90.00
_cell.angle_beta   90.00
_cell.angle_gamma   90.00
#
_symmetry.space_group_name_H-M   'P 1'
#
loop_
_entity.id
_entity.type
_entity.pdbx_description
1 polymer ?
#
loop_
_entity_poly.entity_id
_entity_poly.type
_entity_poly.pdbx_seq_one_letter_code
_entity_poly.pdbx_strand_id
1 'polypeptide(L)'
;KIGLPEVTLGLLPAGGGVTRTVRLMGIADALLKVLLQGTQYNPQRALDNGLVHELAATPEEMLAKARAFIDANPESKQPWDVPGYRIPGGTPSNPKFAANLPAFPANLRKQLNGAPYPAPRNILACAVEGAQVDFETALTIEAGYFAE
;
A
#
# COMPACT_ATOMS: atom_id res chain seq x y z
N LYS A 1 -4.73 11.99 -11.94
CA LYS A 1 -4.45 11.87 -10.48
C LYS A 1 -4.20 10.39 -10.19
N ILE A 2 -3.36 10.07 -9.22
CA ILE A 2 -2.94 8.70 -8.88
C ILE A 2 -3.08 8.49 -7.36
N GLY A 3 -3.74 7.42 -6.93
CA GLY A 3 -3.97 7.11 -5.51
C GLY A 3 -5.08 6.09 -5.34
N LEU A 4 -5.40 5.75 -4.10
CA LEU A 4 -6.42 4.77 -3.72
C LEU A 4 -7.52 5.44 -2.86
N PRO A 5 -8.52 6.11 -3.49
CA PRO A 5 -9.50 6.94 -2.79
C PRO A 5 -10.66 6.16 -2.14
N GLU A 6 -10.63 4.82 -2.12
CA GLU A 6 -11.74 3.95 -1.68
C GLU A 6 -12.23 4.27 -0.26
N VAL A 7 -11.34 4.65 0.66
CA VAL A 7 -11.69 5.04 2.04
C VAL A 7 -12.63 6.25 2.10
N THR A 8 -12.57 7.14 1.11
CA THR A 8 -13.46 8.31 1.02
C THR A 8 -14.91 7.93 0.71
N LEU A 9 -15.13 6.70 0.24
CA LEU A 9 -16.43 6.10 -0.02
C LEU A 9 -16.83 5.08 1.05
N GLY A 10 -16.06 4.99 2.15
CA GLY A 10 -16.29 4.00 3.20
C GLY A 10 -15.88 2.58 2.81
N LEU A 11 -14.99 2.42 1.83
CA LEU A 11 -14.47 1.14 1.35
C LEU A 11 -12.97 1.00 1.65
N LEU A 12 -12.38 -0.14 1.32
CA LEU A 12 -10.92 -0.32 1.27
C LEU A 12 -10.45 -0.75 -0.13
N PRO A 13 -9.19 -0.51 -0.50
CA PRO A 13 -8.65 -0.87 -1.82
C PRO A 13 -8.45 -2.38 -2.00
N ALA A 14 -9.55 -3.11 -2.24
CA ALA A 14 -9.60 -4.57 -2.21
C ALA A 14 -9.19 -5.30 -3.51
N GLY A 15 -8.68 -4.56 -4.50
CA GLY A 15 -8.09 -5.12 -5.73
C GLY A 15 -6.63 -5.55 -5.56
N GLY A 16 -6.19 -5.83 -4.34
CA GLY A 16 -4.81 -5.99 -3.88
C GLY A 16 -4.10 -4.67 -3.58
N GLY A 17 -4.86 -3.58 -3.38
CA GLY A 17 -4.30 -2.23 -3.18
C GLY A 17 -3.64 -2.07 -1.82
N VAL A 18 -4.27 -2.59 -0.75
CA VAL A 18 -3.66 -2.62 0.59
C VAL A 18 -2.41 -3.50 0.57
N THR A 19 -2.55 -4.72 0.06
CA THR A 19 -1.49 -5.72 0.04
C THR A 19 -0.26 -5.22 -0.73
N ARG A 20 -0.43 -4.77 -1.98
CA ARG A 20 0.71 -4.32 -2.81
C ARG A 20 1.39 -3.08 -2.27
N THR A 21 0.64 -2.10 -1.77
CA THR A 21 1.25 -0.88 -1.19
C THR A 21 2.03 -1.21 0.08
N VAL A 22 1.49 -2.05 0.97
CA VAL A 22 2.23 -2.53 2.15
C VAL A 22 3.52 -3.26 1.73
N ARG A 23 3.50 -4.07 0.68
CA ARG A 23 4.72 -4.72 0.17
C ARG A 23 5.71 -3.74 -0.46
N LEU A 24 5.23 -2.71 -1.17
CA LEU A 24 6.10 -1.74 -1.85
C LEU A 24 6.81 -0.78 -0.88
N MET A 25 6.08 -0.22 0.08
CA MET A 25 6.56 0.90 0.90
C MET A 25 6.52 0.62 2.41
N GLY A 26 5.99 -0.53 2.83
CA GLY A 26 5.85 -0.88 4.24
C GLY A 26 4.54 -0.39 4.86
N ILE A 27 4.22 -0.95 6.03
CA ILE A 27 2.93 -0.73 6.71
C ILE A 27 2.69 0.76 7.00
N ALA A 28 3.68 1.45 7.58
CA ALA A 28 3.54 2.84 8.00
C ALA A 28 3.32 3.79 6.84
N ASP A 29 4.14 3.69 5.80
CA ASP A 29 4.05 4.56 4.63
C ASP A 29 2.80 4.25 3.81
N ALA A 30 2.44 2.97 3.62
CA ALA A 30 1.21 2.61 2.93
C ALA A 30 -0.02 3.22 3.62
N LEU A 31 -0.12 3.06 4.95
CA LEU A 31 -1.23 3.60 5.74
C LEU A 31 -1.31 5.13 5.67
N LEU A 32 -0.18 5.81 5.91
CA LEU A 32 -0.16 7.27 6.07
C LEU A 32 -0.17 8.03 4.75
N LYS A 33 0.49 7.51 3.71
CA LYS A 33 0.61 8.19 2.42
C LYS A 33 -0.49 7.79 1.44
N VAL A 34 -1.07 6.60 1.56
CA VAL A 34 -1.96 6.08 0.51
C VAL A 34 -3.33 5.71 1.03
N LEU A 35 -3.40 4.88 2.07
CA LEU A 35 -4.62 4.13 2.38
C LEU A 35 -5.60 4.87 3.30
N LEU A 36 -5.14 5.45 4.41
CA LEU A 36 -6.06 5.98 5.43
C LEU A 36 -6.72 7.31 5.05
N GLN A 37 -6.06 8.12 4.22
CA GLN A 37 -6.60 9.40 3.74
C GLN A 37 -7.18 9.33 2.33
N GLY A 38 -6.92 8.24 1.59
CA GLY A 38 -7.30 8.11 0.19
C GLY A 38 -6.70 9.20 -0.70
N THR A 39 -5.49 9.66 -0.36
CA THR A 39 -4.86 10.82 -1.01
C THR A 39 -4.62 10.54 -2.48
N GLN A 40 -5.00 11.50 -3.33
CA GLN A 40 -4.77 11.46 -4.76
C GLN A 40 -3.69 12.47 -5.16
N TYR A 41 -2.62 11.96 -5.74
CA TYR A 41 -1.45 12.74 -6.13
C TYR A 41 -1.49 13.17 -7.60
N ASN A 42 -0.82 14.28 -7.91
CA ASN A 42 -0.39 14.55 -9.28
C ASN A 42 0.80 13.62 -9.63
N PRO A 43 1.21 13.49 -10.91
CA PRO A 43 2.24 12.54 -11.31
C PRO A 43 3.57 12.72 -10.57
N GLN A 44 4.06 13.96 -10.42
CA GLN A 44 5.31 14.23 -9.69
C GLN A 44 5.24 13.76 -8.24
N ARG A 45 4.15 14.08 -7.52
CA ARG A 45 4.00 13.66 -6.13
C ARG A 45 3.77 12.15 -6.00
N ALA A 46 3.19 11.50 -6.99
CA ALA A 46 3.10 10.04 -7.02
C ALA A 46 4.48 9.41 -7.16
N LEU A 47 5.37 10.00 -7.96
CA LEU A 47 6.77 9.57 -8.07
C LEU A 47 7.50 9.77 -6.74
N ASP A 48 7.39 10.96 -6.14
CA ASP A 48 8.03 11.28 -4.86
C ASP A 48 7.60 10.34 -3.72
N ASN A 49 6.37 9.81 -3.78
CA ASN A 49 5.82 8.87 -2.79
C ASN A 49 6.01 7.39 -3.18
N GLY A 50 6.68 7.09 -4.30
CA GLY A 50 6.95 5.71 -4.75
C GLY A 50 5.74 4.96 -5.28
N LEU A 51 4.69 5.67 -5.72
CA LEU A 51 3.51 5.07 -6.38
C LEU A 51 3.71 4.86 -7.88
N VAL A 52 4.63 5.61 -8.49
CA VAL A 52 5.09 5.41 -9.87
C VAL A 52 6.62 5.45 -9.90
N HIS A 53 7.23 4.86 -10.92
CA HIS A 53 8.69 4.70 -11.01
C HIS A 53 9.35 5.71 -11.95
N GLU A 54 8.61 6.21 -12.94
CA GLU A 54 9.12 7.17 -13.93
C GLU A 54 7.98 8.03 -14.49
N LEU A 55 8.32 9.22 -14.98
CA LEU A 55 7.39 10.13 -15.65
C LEU A 55 7.74 10.28 -17.13
N ALA A 56 6.73 10.59 -17.93
CA ALA A 56 6.85 10.95 -19.33
C ALA A 56 6.10 12.26 -19.59
N ALA A 57 6.56 13.07 -20.53
CA ALA A 57 5.94 14.33 -20.93
C ALA A 57 4.75 14.10 -21.88
N THR A 58 4.78 13.04 -22.69
CA THR A 58 3.69 12.69 -23.61
C THR A 58 3.29 11.20 -23.55
N PRO A 59 2.08 10.84 -24.01
CA PRO A 59 1.67 9.44 -24.13
C PRO A 59 2.59 8.59 -25.02
N GLU A 60 3.14 9.17 -26.10
CA GLU A 60 4.06 8.48 -27.01
C GLU A 60 5.38 8.17 -26.31
N GLU A 61 5.93 9.14 -25.57
CA GLU A 61 7.13 8.94 -24.75
C GLU A 61 6.88 7.89 -23.67
N MET A 62 5.71 7.89 -23.02
CA MET A 62 5.33 6.87 -22.03
C MET A 62 5.38 5.46 -22.63
N LEU A 63 4.83 5.26 -23.83
CA LEU A 63 4.85 3.97 -24.51
C LEU A 63 6.27 3.57 -24.94
N ALA A 64 7.08 4.53 -25.42
CA ALA A 64 8.47 4.27 -25.78
C ALA A 64 9.30 3.83 -24.56
N LYS A 65 9.17 4.54 -23.43
CA LYS A 65 9.83 4.19 -22.16
C LYS A 65 9.37 2.84 -21.62
N ALA A 66 8.06 2.55 -21.68
CA ALA A 66 7.54 1.25 -21.25
C ALA A 66 8.12 0.09 -22.05
N ARG A 67 8.23 0.23 -23.39
CA ARG A 67 8.86 -0.78 -24.26
C ARG A 67 10.34 -0.95 -23.93
N ALA A 68 11.08 0.15 -23.83
CA ALA A 68 12.50 0.13 -23.47
C ALA A 68 12.73 -0.51 -22.09
N PHE A 69 11.85 -0.27 -21.11
CA PHE A 69 11.90 -0.90 -19.80
C PHE A 69 11.72 -2.42 -19.90
N ILE A 70 10.75 -2.90 -20.71
CA ILE A 70 10.53 -4.33 -20.92
C ILE A 70 11.76 -4.97 -21.62
N ASP A 71 12.29 -4.33 -22.65
CA ASP A 71 13.47 -4.83 -23.38
C ASP A 71 14.70 -4.92 -22.46
N ALA A 72 14.86 -3.96 -21.53
CA ALA A 72 15.94 -3.96 -20.55
C ALA A 72 15.73 -4.92 -19.37
N ASN A 73 14.48 -5.34 -19.09
CA ASN A 73 14.11 -6.20 -17.97
C ASN A 73 13.31 -7.42 -18.48
N PRO A 74 13.98 -8.39 -19.16
CA PRO A 74 13.31 -9.54 -19.78
C PRO A 74 12.69 -10.50 -18.76
N GLU A 75 13.13 -10.47 -17.50
CA GLU A 75 12.51 -11.20 -16.40
C GLU A 75 11.55 -10.28 -15.63
N SER A 76 10.32 -10.75 -15.41
CA SER A 76 9.31 -10.04 -14.63
C SER A 76 9.08 -10.73 -13.29
N LYS A 77 9.47 -10.07 -12.20
CA LYS A 77 9.18 -10.49 -10.83
C LYS A 77 8.92 -9.26 -9.98
N GLN A 78 7.92 -9.31 -9.12
CA GLN A 78 7.73 -8.23 -8.15
C GLN A 78 8.76 -8.35 -7.02
N PRO A 79 9.11 -7.25 -6.33
CA PRO A 79 10.09 -7.29 -5.24
C PRO A 79 9.74 -8.31 -4.16
N TRP A 80 8.44 -8.51 -3.88
CA TRP A 80 7.97 -9.48 -2.87
C TRP A 80 7.98 -10.95 -3.31
N ASP A 81 8.18 -11.22 -4.61
CA ASP A 81 8.30 -12.58 -5.14
C ASP A 81 9.76 -13.07 -5.15
N VAL A 82 10.71 -12.18 -4.84
CA VAL A 82 12.14 -12.50 -4.84
C VAL A 82 12.55 -13.15 -3.51
N PRO A 83 13.27 -14.29 -3.52
CA PRO A 83 13.78 -14.90 -2.30
C PRO A 83 14.61 -13.91 -1.46
N GLY A 84 14.32 -13.88 -0.15
CA GLY A 84 15.00 -12.97 0.78
C GLY A 84 14.37 -11.58 0.89
N TYR A 85 13.29 -11.30 0.16
CA TYR A 85 12.52 -10.07 0.32
C TYR A 85 12.13 -9.79 1.78
N ARG A 86 12.12 -8.50 2.13
CA ARG A 86 11.70 -7.98 3.44
C ARG A 86 10.81 -6.76 3.22
N ILE A 87 9.70 -6.70 3.93
CA ILE A 87 8.83 -5.52 3.92
C ILE A 87 9.63 -4.32 4.45
N PRO A 88 9.65 -3.17 3.74
CA PRO A 88 10.25 -1.94 4.23
C PRO A 88 9.70 -1.55 5.61
N GLY A 89 10.58 -1.18 6.55
CA GLY A 89 10.17 -0.89 7.93
C GLY A 89 9.87 -2.11 8.81
N GLY A 90 9.81 -3.32 8.24
CA GLY A 90 9.63 -4.57 8.95
C GLY A 90 8.18 -5.05 9.06
N THR A 91 8.04 -6.29 9.52
CA THR A 91 6.76 -6.95 9.82
C THR A 91 6.34 -6.68 11.28
N PRO A 92 5.10 -7.04 11.68
CA PRO A 92 4.67 -6.98 13.09
C PRO A 92 5.56 -7.75 14.07
N SER A 93 6.30 -8.77 13.61
CA SER A 93 7.26 -9.53 14.42
C SER A 93 8.64 -8.87 14.53
N ASN A 94 8.94 -7.82 13.77
CA ASN A 94 10.18 -7.08 13.90
C ASN A 94 10.16 -6.22 15.19
N PRO A 95 11.12 -6.36 16.13
CA PRO A 95 11.08 -5.65 17.41
C PRO A 95 10.96 -4.13 17.31
N LYS A 96 11.60 -3.50 16.31
CA LYS A 96 11.54 -2.05 16.12
C LYS A 96 10.15 -1.59 15.67
N PHE A 97 9.50 -2.38 14.82
CA PHE A 97 8.14 -2.08 14.38
C PHE A 97 7.12 -2.42 15.49
N ALA A 98 7.27 -3.57 16.15
CA ALA A 98 6.42 -4.02 17.24
C ALA A 98 6.33 -3.01 18.38
N ALA A 99 7.43 -2.33 18.72
CA ALA A 99 7.45 -1.28 19.73
C ALA A 99 6.53 -0.08 19.38
N ASN A 100 6.33 0.20 18.10
CA ASN A 100 5.51 1.32 17.62
C ASN A 100 4.09 0.90 17.23
N LEU A 101 3.85 -0.38 16.92
CA LEU A 101 2.58 -0.90 16.43
C LEU A 101 1.36 -0.52 17.29
N PRO A 102 1.41 -0.54 18.65
CA PRO A 102 0.28 -0.13 19.48
C PRO A 102 -0.16 1.33 19.28
N ALA A 103 0.73 2.21 18.79
CA ALA A 103 0.41 3.62 18.57
C ALA A 103 -0.49 3.85 17.35
N PHE A 104 -0.51 2.92 16.39
CA PHE A 104 -1.27 3.05 15.15
C PHE A 104 -2.79 3.14 15.38
N PRO A 105 -3.45 2.17 16.05
CA PRO A 105 -4.88 2.26 16.33
C PRO A 105 -5.22 3.43 17.26
N ALA A 106 -4.34 3.78 18.20
CA ALA A 106 -4.54 4.93 19.09
C ALA A 106 -4.54 6.26 18.31
N ASN A 107 -3.57 6.45 17.42
CA ASN A 107 -3.48 7.64 16.57
C ASN A 107 -4.62 7.71 15.56
N LEU A 108 -5.02 6.57 14.97
CA LEU A 108 -6.18 6.50 14.10
C LEU A 108 -7.45 6.92 14.83
N ARG A 109 -7.70 6.37 16.03
CA ARG A 109 -8.85 6.75 16.85
C ARG A 109 -8.85 8.24 17.18
N LYS A 110 -7.68 8.81 17.50
CA LYS A 110 -7.50 10.25 17.72
C LYS A 110 -7.85 11.06 16.48
N GLN A 111 -7.36 10.67 15.30
CA GLN A 111 -7.66 11.35 14.03
C GLN A 111 -9.15 11.34 13.68
N LEU A 112 -9.83 10.23 13.98
CA LEU A 112 -11.27 10.07 13.74
C LEU A 112 -12.13 10.69 14.85
N ASN A 113 -11.54 11.32 15.89
CA ASN A 113 -12.24 11.80 17.08
C ASN A 113 -13.15 10.74 17.73
N GLY A 114 -12.76 9.46 17.65
CA GLY A 114 -13.54 8.34 18.15
C GLY A 114 -14.78 7.97 17.32
N ALA A 115 -15.00 8.58 16.15
CA ALA A 115 -16.09 8.23 15.27
C ALA A 115 -15.99 6.76 14.80
N PRO A 116 -17.11 6.02 14.73
CA PRO A 116 -17.11 4.58 14.46
C PRO A 116 -17.06 4.29 12.94
N TYR A 117 -16.11 4.86 12.21
CA TYR A 117 -15.94 4.57 10.79
C TYR A 117 -15.23 3.22 10.61
N PRO A 118 -15.87 2.22 9.97
CA PRO A 118 -15.28 0.89 9.84
C PRO A 118 -14.12 0.86 8.85
N ALA A 119 -14.20 1.60 7.73
CA ALA A 119 -13.21 1.49 6.66
C ALA A 119 -11.76 1.80 7.09
N PRO A 120 -11.45 2.90 7.81
CA PRO A 120 -10.07 3.14 8.25
C PRO A 120 -9.57 2.08 9.24
N ARG A 121 -10.46 1.52 10.06
CA ARG A 121 -10.13 0.42 10.98
C ARG A 121 -9.80 -0.85 10.21
N ASN A 122 -10.63 -1.22 9.24
CA ASN A 122 -10.46 -2.42 8.42
C ASN A 122 -9.20 -2.31 7.55
N ILE A 123 -8.91 -1.12 7.00
CA ILE A 123 -7.66 -0.83 6.29
C ILE A 123 -6.44 -1.07 7.20
N LEU A 124 -6.46 -0.52 8.42
CA LEU A 124 -5.37 -0.69 9.37
C LEU A 124 -5.17 -2.17 9.73
N ALA A 125 -6.25 -2.89 10.02
CA ALA A 125 -6.19 -4.30 10.40
C ALA A 125 -5.68 -5.16 9.23
N CYS A 126 -6.25 -4.98 8.04
CA CYS A 126 -5.80 -5.65 6.81
C CYS A 126 -4.31 -5.42 6.52
N ALA A 127 -3.82 -4.19 6.68
CA ALA A 127 -2.41 -3.87 6.42
C ALA A 127 -1.46 -4.57 7.41
N VAL A 128 -1.85 -4.66 8.68
CA VAL A 128 -1.04 -5.30 9.73
C VAL A 128 -1.10 -6.82 9.59
N GLU A 129 -2.29 -7.40 9.47
CA GLU A 129 -2.49 -8.86 9.37
C GLU A 129 -1.88 -9.42 8.08
N GLY A 130 -2.11 -8.76 6.94
CA GLY A 130 -1.53 -9.15 5.65
C GLY A 130 0.00 -9.13 5.67
N ALA A 131 0.62 -8.25 6.45
CA ALA A 131 2.08 -8.20 6.60
C ALA A 131 2.67 -9.37 7.40
N GLN A 132 1.85 -10.17 8.09
CA GLN A 132 2.30 -11.33 8.88
C GLN A 132 2.34 -12.63 8.08
N VAL A 133 1.73 -12.65 6.90
CA VAL A 133 1.54 -13.85 6.08
C VAL A 133 2.19 -13.67 4.71
N ASP A 134 2.14 -14.71 3.88
CA ASP A 134 2.54 -14.65 2.47
C ASP A 134 1.60 -13.77 1.63
N PHE A 135 1.97 -13.52 0.37
CA PHE A 135 1.25 -12.58 -0.49
C PHE A 135 -0.18 -13.03 -0.80
N GLU A 136 -0.40 -14.30 -1.11
CA GLU A 136 -1.72 -14.83 -1.49
C GLU A 136 -2.67 -14.88 -0.29
N THR A 137 -2.16 -15.29 0.87
CA THR A 137 -2.93 -15.23 2.12
C THR A 137 -3.29 -13.78 2.48
N ALA A 138 -2.38 -12.82 2.25
CA ALA A 138 -2.67 -11.40 2.47
C ALA A 138 -3.79 -10.88 1.57
N LEU A 139 -3.82 -11.28 0.28
CA LEU A 139 -4.93 -10.95 -0.62
C LEU A 139 -6.26 -11.56 -0.15
N THR A 140 -6.23 -12.76 0.42
CA THR A 140 -7.42 -13.40 0.99
C THR A 140 -7.95 -12.64 2.21
N ILE A 141 -7.06 -12.19 3.10
CA ILE A 141 -7.41 -11.32 4.24
C ILE A 141 -8.02 -10.00 3.75
N GLU A 142 -7.42 -9.39 2.72
CA GLU A 142 -7.91 -8.14 2.14
C GLU A 142 -9.33 -8.28 1.57
N ALA A 143 -9.60 -9.37 0.85
CA ALA A 143 -10.93 -9.69 0.36
C ALA A 143 -11.94 -9.90 1.50
N GLY A 144 -11.52 -10.52 2.61
CA GLY A 144 -12.34 -10.70 3.80
C GLY A 144 -12.77 -9.38 4.43
N TYR A 145 -11.82 -8.45 4.63
CA TYR A 145 -12.11 -7.12 5.19
C TYR A 145 -12.97 -6.24 4.30
N PHE A 146 -12.97 -6.48 2.98
CA PHE A 146 -13.80 -5.74 2.03
C PHE A 146 -15.27 -6.18 2.06
N ALA A 147 -15.51 -7.45 2.39
CA ALA A 147 -16.86 -8.02 2.46
C ALA A 147 -17.57 -7.79 3.82
N GLU A 148 -16.84 -7.30 4.83
CA GLU A 148 -17.36 -6.91 6.16
C GLU A 148 -18.08 -5.55 6.12
#